data_AF-A0A1X7P5Y6-F1
#
_entry.id   AF-A0A1X7P5Y6-F1
#
_cell.length_a   1.000
_cell.length_b   1.000
_cell.length_c   1.000
_cell.angle_alpha   90.00
_cell.angle_beta   90.00
_cell.angle_gamma   90.00
#
_symmetry.space_group_name_H-M   'P 1'
#
loop_
_entity.id
_entity.type
_entity.pdbx_description
1 polymer ?
#
loop_
_entity_poly.entity_id
_entity_poly.type
_entity_poly.pdbx_seq_one_letter_code
_entity_poly.pdbx_strand_id
1 'polypeptide(L)'
;MTSTPPPLGLLLDVDGPIASPTTRTIAIPEIADDLVALANAGIPIVFNTGRSDAFLRERVLPSLLERGVSAEARIVCVCEKGAVWFTVDYRGTSEPIVDESLAIPEPVARDLERMIRSDYDDLVFFDETKRAMVSAEQLVDLSNEDYLERQLVFDADALQIMTAAGLGVERRGIRYPDDTGKVEYRIDPTVISTDIESNRLGKDLGAQRAVELLGATGAIPQRWRTVGDSRSDYAMADWLFEHAYDVAHVDVRPADGVPDKPYPVLVVDGKIHDEAGAAVLHRWTELVADETTPEVGDGISLHGASGDHS
;
A
#
# COMPACT_ATOMS: atom_id res chain seq x y z
N MET A 1 6.88 26.39 18.34
CA MET A 1 8.29 26.14 17.97
C MET A 1 8.31 25.92 16.47
N THR A 2 9.01 26.76 15.72
CA THR A 2 9.17 26.58 14.27
C THR A 2 10.18 25.47 14.04
N SER A 3 9.71 24.21 14.00
CA SER A 3 10.57 23.08 13.66
C SER A 3 10.88 23.17 12.17
N THR A 4 12.17 23.17 11.82
CA THR A 4 12.60 22.95 10.44
C THR A 4 11.89 21.69 9.92
N PRO A 5 11.32 21.71 8.70
CA PRO A 5 10.73 20.51 8.11
C PRO A 5 11.76 19.36 8.08
N PRO A 6 11.33 18.10 8.25
CA PRO A 6 12.22 16.96 8.02
C PRO A 6 12.83 17.03 6.60
N PRO A 7 14.06 16.54 6.41
CA PRO A 7 14.72 16.59 5.11
C PRO A 7 14.10 15.63 4.09
N LEU A 8 13.34 14.65 4.56
CA LEU A 8 12.77 13.57 3.78
C LEU A 8 11.47 13.08 4.44
N GLY A 9 10.53 12.56 3.66
CA GLY A 9 9.41 11.74 4.11
C GLY A 9 9.30 10.46 3.29
N LEU A 10 8.83 9.38 3.91
CA LEU A 10 8.75 8.06 3.29
C LEU A 10 7.29 7.59 3.20
N LEU A 11 6.90 7.10 2.03
CA LEU A 11 5.57 6.54 1.78
C LEU A 11 5.69 5.17 1.11
N LEU A 12 5.53 4.12 1.92
CA LEU A 12 6.00 2.78 1.62
C LEU A 12 4.79 1.84 1.45
N ASP A 13 4.73 1.12 0.34
CA ASP A 13 3.93 -0.11 0.34
C ASP A 13 4.55 -1.15 1.28
N VAL A 14 3.71 -2.06 1.76
CA VAL A 14 4.11 -3.10 2.69
C VAL A 14 4.49 -4.40 1.98
N ASP A 15 3.67 -4.89 1.05
CA ASP A 15 3.90 -6.18 0.39
C ASP A 15 4.98 -6.04 -0.69
N GLY A 16 6.06 -6.80 -0.60
CA GLY A 16 7.20 -6.64 -1.50
C GLY A 16 8.29 -5.82 -0.84
N PRO A 17 8.22 -4.49 -0.73
CA PRO A 17 9.33 -3.68 -0.22
C PRO A 17 9.69 -3.91 1.24
N ILE A 18 8.71 -4.17 2.11
CA ILE A 18 8.91 -4.23 3.57
C ILE A 18 8.69 -5.64 4.10
N ALA A 19 7.58 -6.25 3.70
CA ALA A 19 7.24 -7.62 4.03
C ALA A 19 7.44 -8.51 2.80
N SER A 20 8.12 -9.64 2.98
CA SER A 20 8.35 -10.61 1.91
C SER A 20 7.02 -11.06 1.31
N PRO A 21 6.87 -11.10 -0.03
CA PRO A 21 5.68 -11.65 -0.66
C PRO A 21 5.52 -13.17 -0.40
N THR A 22 6.60 -13.83 0.05
CA THR A 22 6.60 -15.27 0.38
C THR A 22 6.20 -15.51 1.84
N THR A 23 6.89 -14.88 2.79
CA THR A 23 6.65 -15.15 4.23
C THR A 23 5.59 -14.25 4.85
N ARG A 24 5.21 -13.16 4.16
CA ARG A 24 4.29 -12.12 4.65
C ARG A 24 4.73 -11.51 5.98
N THR A 25 6.05 -11.38 6.17
CA THR A 25 6.71 -10.79 7.34
C THR A 25 7.94 -9.99 6.90
N ILE A 26 8.50 -9.17 7.79
CA ILE A 26 9.83 -8.59 7.57
C ILE A 26 10.87 -9.73 7.64
N ALA A 27 11.32 -10.22 6.47
CA ALA A 27 12.25 -11.35 6.38
C ALA A 27 13.71 -10.93 6.56
N ILE A 28 14.03 -9.67 6.22
CA ILE A 28 15.35 -9.07 6.34
C ILE A 28 15.33 -8.14 7.57
N PRO A 29 15.95 -8.52 8.70
CA PRO A 29 15.88 -7.76 9.95
C PRO A 29 16.32 -6.30 9.83
N GLU A 30 17.27 -6.02 8.95
CA GLU A 30 17.84 -4.70 8.69
C GLU A 30 16.78 -3.70 8.21
N ILE A 31 15.72 -4.16 7.53
CA ILE A 31 14.58 -3.31 7.16
C ILE A 31 13.98 -2.65 8.40
N ALA A 32 13.75 -3.43 9.47
CA ALA A 32 13.19 -2.89 10.71
C ALA A 32 14.21 -2.01 11.45
N ASP A 33 15.50 -2.33 11.38
CA ASP A 33 16.57 -1.50 11.95
C ASP A 33 16.63 -0.12 11.27
N ASP A 34 16.64 -0.08 9.95
CA ASP A 34 16.68 1.16 9.17
C ASP A 34 15.39 1.99 9.32
N LEU A 35 14.21 1.36 9.30
CA LEU A 35 12.95 2.06 9.52
C LEU A 35 12.92 2.74 10.91
N VAL A 36 13.39 2.06 11.96
CA VAL A 36 13.46 2.66 13.30
C VAL A 36 14.51 3.75 13.37
N ALA A 37 15.68 3.56 12.73
CA ALA A 37 16.72 4.60 12.67
C ALA A 37 16.20 5.87 11.98
N LEU A 38 15.53 5.74 10.84
CA LEU A 38 14.92 6.84 10.09
C LEU A 38 13.82 7.53 10.89
N ALA A 39 12.90 6.75 11.47
CA ALA A 39 11.82 7.30 12.30
C ALA A 39 12.36 8.09 13.50
N ASN A 40 13.36 7.55 14.17
CA ASN A 40 14.01 8.18 15.34
C ASN A 40 14.86 9.39 14.95
N ALA A 41 15.31 9.49 13.69
CA ALA A 41 15.93 10.68 13.12
C ALA A 41 14.90 11.78 12.74
N GLY A 42 13.61 11.55 12.98
CA GLY A 42 12.53 12.51 12.71
C GLY A 42 11.98 12.44 11.28
N ILE A 43 12.36 11.44 10.50
CA ILE A 43 11.79 11.18 9.18
C ILE A 43 10.39 10.59 9.36
N PRO A 44 9.31 11.24 8.86
CA PRO A 44 7.99 10.65 8.90
C PRO A 44 7.94 9.43 7.98
N ILE A 45 7.44 8.33 8.53
CA ILE A 45 7.26 7.06 7.81
C ILE A 45 5.78 6.77 7.68
N VAL A 46 5.36 6.44 6.46
CA VAL A 46 3.99 6.04 6.17
C VAL A 46 4.01 4.65 5.57
N PHE A 47 3.28 3.72 6.17
CA PHE A 47 2.90 2.49 5.50
C PHE A 47 1.56 2.73 4.81
N ASN A 48 1.51 2.60 3.48
CA ASN A 48 0.31 2.81 2.68
C ASN A 48 0.03 1.55 1.86
N THR A 49 -0.94 0.75 2.27
CA THR A 49 -1.11 -0.62 1.81
C THR A 49 -2.58 -0.99 1.55
N GLY A 50 -2.79 -2.03 0.75
CA GLY A 50 -4.09 -2.71 0.63
C GLY A 50 -4.40 -3.69 1.76
N ARG A 51 -3.42 -4.00 2.62
CA ARG A 51 -3.59 -4.88 3.78
C ARG A 51 -4.45 -4.24 4.87
N SER A 52 -5.00 -5.07 5.75
CA SER A 52 -5.75 -4.67 6.94
C SER A 52 -4.83 -4.10 8.03
N ASP A 53 -5.43 -3.40 9.00
CA ASP A 53 -4.73 -2.95 10.20
C ASP A 53 -4.21 -4.12 11.04
N ALA A 54 -4.96 -5.23 11.09
CA ALA A 54 -4.57 -6.44 11.81
C ALA A 54 -3.25 -7.01 11.26
N PHE A 55 -3.10 -7.07 9.93
CA PHE A 55 -1.86 -7.53 9.29
C PHE A 55 -0.65 -6.72 9.77
N LEU A 56 -0.75 -5.39 9.78
CA LEU A 56 0.36 -4.53 10.20
C LEU A 56 0.70 -4.74 11.67
N ARG A 57 -0.33 -4.77 12.53
CA ARG A 57 -0.17 -4.96 13.98
C ARG A 57 0.44 -6.30 14.35
N GLU A 58 0.17 -7.34 13.58
CA GLU A 58 0.62 -8.70 13.89
C GLU A 58 1.94 -9.06 13.19
N ARG A 59 2.21 -8.52 11.99
CA ARG A 59 3.29 -9.02 11.11
C ARG A 59 4.41 -8.03 10.86
N VAL A 60 4.17 -6.73 11.02
CA VAL A 60 5.12 -5.68 10.65
C VAL A 60 5.57 -4.89 11.86
N LEU A 61 4.62 -4.29 12.57
CA LEU A 61 4.89 -3.35 13.65
C LEU A 61 5.57 -3.93 14.89
N PRO A 62 5.34 -5.21 15.29
CA PRO A 62 6.05 -5.78 16.44
C PRO A 62 7.58 -5.67 16.30
N SER A 63 8.12 -5.95 15.11
CA SER A 63 9.57 -5.88 14.88
C SER A 63 10.13 -4.46 15.02
N LEU A 64 9.37 -3.42 14.67
CA LEU A 64 9.76 -2.02 14.85
C LEU A 64 9.68 -1.63 16.33
N LEU A 65 8.59 -1.98 17.02
CA LEU A 65 8.39 -1.65 18.43
C LEU A 65 9.47 -2.28 19.33
N GLU A 66 9.83 -3.53 19.06
CA GLU A 66 10.91 -4.25 19.77
C GLU A 66 12.28 -3.58 19.63
N ARG A 67 12.52 -2.85 18.54
CA ARG A 67 13.75 -2.11 18.26
C ARG A 67 13.81 -0.72 18.89
N GLY A 68 12.70 -0.24 19.44
CA GLY A 68 12.64 1.03 20.17
C GLY A 68 12.32 2.23 19.29
N VAL A 69 11.06 2.32 18.85
CA VAL A 69 10.48 3.54 18.29
C VAL A 69 10.50 4.66 19.36
N SER A 70 11.02 5.83 19.03
CA SER A 70 11.13 6.97 19.96
C SER A 70 9.80 7.70 20.17
N ALA A 71 9.77 8.63 21.12
CA ALA A 71 8.58 9.45 21.38
C ALA A 71 8.34 10.52 20.30
N GLU A 72 9.38 10.84 19.54
CA GLU A 72 9.39 11.82 18.47
C GLU A 72 9.12 11.20 17.09
N ALA A 73 9.16 9.87 16.99
CA ALA A 73 8.88 9.14 15.77
C ALA A 73 7.45 9.44 15.28
N ARG A 74 7.33 9.65 13.96
CA ARG A 74 6.05 9.95 13.30
C ARG A 74 5.76 8.87 12.29
N ILE A 75 5.11 7.81 12.76
CA ILE A 75 4.75 6.66 11.92
C ILE A 75 3.23 6.66 11.74
N VAL A 76 2.78 6.66 10.49
CA VAL A 76 1.37 6.57 10.12
C VAL A 76 1.15 5.28 9.32
N CYS A 77 0.11 4.54 9.70
CA CYS A 77 -0.33 3.36 8.97
C CYS A 77 -1.64 3.69 8.28
N VAL A 78 -1.65 3.60 6.96
CA VAL A 78 -2.82 3.73 6.10
C VAL A 78 -3.06 2.39 5.43
N CYS A 79 -4.15 1.76 5.82
CA CYS A 79 -4.54 0.41 5.46
C CYS A 79 -5.74 0.46 4.50
N GLU A 80 -6.02 -0.67 3.85
CA GLU A 80 -7.16 -0.82 2.95
C GLU A 80 -7.27 0.31 1.92
N LYS A 81 -6.15 0.65 1.28
CA LYS A 81 -6.05 1.66 0.21
C LYS A 81 -6.67 3.01 0.61
N GLY A 82 -6.44 3.40 1.87
CA GLY A 82 -6.90 4.67 2.42
C GLY A 82 -7.96 4.52 3.48
N ALA A 83 -8.83 3.49 3.44
CA ALA A 83 -10.05 3.45 4.25
C ALA A 83 -9.82 3.42 5.77
N VAL A 84 -8.72 2.82 6.21
CA VAL A 84 -8.43 2.60 7.62
C VAL A 84 -7.07 3.22 7.95
N TRP A 85 -6.95 3.90 9.09
CA TRP A 85 -5.66 4.44 9.51
C TRP A 85 -5.46 4.49 11.00
N PHE A 86 -4.20 4.48 11.41
CA PHE A 86 -3.78 4.64 12.80
C PHE A 86 -2.34 5.16 12.85
N THR A 87 -1.89 5.56 14.03
CA THR A 87 -0.51 6.04 14.25
C THR A 87 0.25 5.08 15.16
N VAL A 88 1.58 5.12 15.07
CA VAL A 88 2.48 4.34 15.92
C VAL A 88 3.42 5.29 16.65
N ASP A 89 3.55 5.12 17.96
CA ASP A 89 4.51 5.80 18.81
C ASP A 89 5.24 4.80 19.72
N TYR A 90 6.14 5.28 20.58
CA TYR A 90 6.87 4.46 21.55
C TYR A 90 5.99 3.63 22.52
N ARG A 91 4.69 3.96 22.66
CA ARG A 91 3.74 3.22 23.50
C ARG A 91 3.04 2.11 22.72
N GLY A 92 3.24 2.04 21.40
CA GLY A 92 2.58 1.09 20.51
C GLY A 92 1.71 1.80 19.48
N THR A 93 0.58 1.19 19.15
CA THR A 93 -0.34 1.65 18.11
C THR A 93 -1.56 2.34 18.71
N SER A 94 -2.04 3.44 18.11
CA SER A 94 -3.36 3.99 18.42
C SER A 94 -4.48 3.03 18.01
N GLU A 95 -5.74 3.28 18.36
CA GLU A 95 -6.86 2.54 17.76
C GLU A 95 -7.01 2.89 16.26
N PRO A 96 -7.39 1.93 15.40
CA PRO A 96 -7.75 2.20 14.01
C PRO A 96 -8.98 3.08 13.89
N ILE A 97 -8.93 4.04 12.98
CA ILE A 97 -10.07 4.82 12.52
C ILE A 97 -10.47 4.28 11.15
N VAL A 98 -11.76 4.07 10.96
CA VAL A 98 -12.37 3.61 9.70
C VAL A 98 -13.18 4.76 9.11
N ASP A 99 -12.98 5.04 7.82
CA ASP A 99 -13.86 5.93 7.07
C ASP A 99 -15.05 5.13 6.53
N GLU A 100 -16.10 5.07 7.34
CA GLU A 100 -17.36 4.37 7.03
C GLU A 100 -18.02 4.86 5.73
N SER A 101 -17.67 6.05 5.22
CA SER A 101 -18.18 6.54 3.93
C SER A 101 -17.59 5.83 2.72
N LEU A 102 -16.53 5.04 2.94
CA LEU A 102 -15.86 4.23 1.93
C LEU A 102 -16.20 2.74 2.08
N ALA A 103 -16.91 2.37 3.14
CA ALA A 103 -17.23 0.98 3.43
C ALA A 103 -18.33 0.42 2.51
N ILE A 104 -18.25 -0.86 2.19
CA ILE A 104 -19.38 -1.59 1.59
C ILE A 104 -20.56 -1.56 2.58
N PRO A 105 -21.80 -1.23 2.14
CA PRO A 105 -22.95 -1.27 3.02
C PRO A 105 -23.09 -2.64 3.71
N GLU A 106 -23.21 -2.63 5.03
CA GLU A 106 -23.21 -3.85 5.87
C GLU A 106 -24.16 -4.97 5.40
N PRO A 107 -25.41 -4.72 4.94
CA PRO A 107 -26.25 -5.77 4.39
C PRO A 107 -25.64 -6.45 3.16
N VAL A 108 -25.00 -5.68 2.28
CA VAL A 108 -24.35 -6.17 1.06
C VAL A 108 -23.08 -6.94 1.40
N ALA A 109 -22.26 -6.42 2.33
CA ALA A 109 -21.07 -7.13 2.80
C ALA A 109 -21.41 -8.51 3.38
N ARG A 110 -22.47 -8.61 4.19
CA ARG A 110 -22.95 -9.89 4.74
C ARG A 110 -23.50 -10.85 3.69
N ASP A 111 -24.11 -10.35 2.63
CA ASP A 111 -24.60 -11.19 1.53
C ASP A 111 -23.44 -11.71 0.67
N LEU A 112 -22.42 -10.88 0.43
CA LEU A 112 -21.17 -11.29 -0.23
C LEU A 112 -20.39 -12.31 0.61
N GLU A 113 -20.26 -12.07 1.92
CA GLU A 113 -19.62 -13.02 2.84
C GLU A 113 -20.34 -14.37 2.82
N ARG A 114 -21.68 -14.37 2.88
CA ARG A 114 -22.47 -15.60 2.82
C ARG A 114 -22.20 -16.36 1.53
N MET A 115 -22.23 -15.66 0.39
CA MET A 115 -21.93 -16.24 -0.93
C MET A 115 -20.53 -16.86 -0.96
N ILE A 116 -19.52 -16.13 -0.46
CA ILE A 116 -18.14 -16.63 -0.38
C ILE A 116 -18.08 -17.93 0.44
N ARG A 117 -18.71 -17.95 1.61
CA ARG A 117 -18.66 -19.11 2.53
C ARG A 117 -19.55 -20.28 2.14
N SER A 118 -20.56 -20.09 1.30
CA SER A 118 -21.49 -21.17 0.92
C SER A 118 -21.24 -21.72 -0.47
N ASP A 119 -20.95 -20.84 -1.43
CA ASP A 119 -20.96 -21.17 -2.84
C ASP A 119 -19.54 -21.28 -3.41
N TYR A 120 -18.55 -20.72 -2.69
CA TYR A 120 -17.17 -20.56 -3.14
C TYR A 120 -16.13 -20.92 -2.07
N ASP A 121 -16.49 -21.68 -1.03
CA ASP A 121 -15.62 -22.07 0.08
C ASP A 121 -14.50 -23.05 -0.35
N ASP A 122 -14.64 -23.64 -1.53
CA ASP A 122 -13.65 -24.48 -2.21
C ASP A 122 -12.77 -23.70 -3.21
N LEU A 123 -13.01 -22.39 -3.37
CA LEU A 123 -12.29 -21.51 -4.31
C LEU A 123 -11.49 -20.42 -3.59
N VAL A 124 -12.16 -19.70 -2.69
CA VAL A 124 -11.63 -18.53 -1.97
C VAL A 124 -12.01 -18.58 -0.50
N PHE A 125 -11.26 -17.85 0.32
CA PHE A 125 -11.68 -17.53 1.68
C PHE A 125 -11.99 -16.03 1.81
N PHE A 126 -12.92 -15.71 2.71
CA PHE A 126 -13.24 -14.33 3.09
C PHE A 126 -12.19 -13.80 4.07
N ASP A 127 -11.55 -12.67 3.75
CA ASP A 127 -10.64 -11.99 4.66
C ASP A 127 -11.43 -11.20 5.72
N GLU A 128 -11.63 -11.83 6.88
CA GLU A 128 -12.33 -11.25 8.03
C GLU A 128 -11.62 -10.03 8.65
N THR A 129 -10.37 -9.76 8.26
CA THR A 129 -9.59 -8.68 8.86
C THR A 129 -9.83 -7.32 8.21
N LYS A 130 -10.40 -7.28 7.00
CA LYS A 130 -10.74 -6.03 6.32
C LYS A 130 -12.03 -5.43 6.84
N ARG A 131 -12.07 -4.10 6.97
CA ARG A 131 -13.15 -3.35 7.63
C ARG A 131 -14.01 -2.56 6.66
N ALA A 132 -13.44 -2.05 5.57
CA ALA A 132 -14.14 -1.19 4.62
C ALA A 132 -14.44 -1.89 3.29
N MET A 133 -13.69 -2.94 2.95
CA MET A 133 -13.87 -3.70 1.73
C MET A 133 -14.10 -5.18 2.00
N VAL A 134 -14.75 -5.85 1.05
CA VAL A 134 -14.82 -7.31 1.03
C VAL A 134 -13.68 -7.82 0.16
N SER A 135 -12.91 -8.77 0.68
CA SER A 135 -11.80 -9.39 -0.05
C SER A 135 -11.95 -10.89 -0.01
N ALA A 136 -11.91 -11.50 -1.20
CA ALA A 136 -11.92 -12.93 -1.39
C ALA A 136 -10.55 -13.37 -1.92
N GLU A 137 -9.75 -14.06 -1.11
CA GLU A 137 -8.41 -14.54 -1.47
C GLU A 137 -8.46 -16.00 -1.94
N GLN A 138 -7.70 -16.33 -2.99
CA GLN A 138 -7.55 -17.69 -3.49
C GLN A 138 -7.06 -18.64 -2.37
N LEU A 139 -7.64 -19.83 -2.29
CA LEU A 139 -7.14 -20.88 -1.41
C LEU A 139 -5.74 -21.36 -1.85
N VAL A 140 -4.84 -21.51 -0.88
CA VAL A 140 -3.42 -21.84 -1.13
C VAL A 140 -3.18 -23.19 -1.82
N ASP A 141 -4.10 -24.14 -1.63
CA ASP A 141 -3.99 -25.49 -2.18
C ASP A 141 -4.62 -25.62 -3.59
N LEU A 142 -5.24 -24.55 -4.10
CA LEU A 142 -5.86 -24.51 -5.42
C LEU A 142 -4.86 -24.04 -6.47
N SER A 143 -4.90 -24.63 -7.67
CA SER A 143 -4.12 -24.11 -8.80
C SER A 143 -4.62 -22.73 -9.22
N ASN A 144 -3.70 -21.87 -9.68
CA ASN A 144 -4.08 -20.54 -10.15
C ASN A 144 -4.93 -20.60 -11.43
N GLU A 145 -4.75 -21.61 -12.28
CA GLU A 145 -5.55 -21.82 -13.48
C GLU A 145 -7.02 -22.10 -13.12
N ASP A 146 -7.26 -23.04 -12.20
CA ASP A 146 -8.62 -23.36 -11.71
C ASP A 146 -9.28 -22.14 -11.04
N TYR A 147 -8.48 -21.34 -10.31
CA TYR A 147 -8.94 -20.11 -9.70
C TYR A 147 -9.43 -19.12 -10.75
N LEU A 148 -8.60 -18.80 -11.75
CA LEU A 148 -8.90 -17.78 -12.76
C LEU A 148 -10.12 -18.14 -13.62
N GLU A 149 -10.32 -19.43 -13.92
CA GLU A 149 -11.52 -19.87 -14.65
C GLU A 149 -12.80 -19.62 -13.86
N ARG A 150 -12.79 -19.89 -12.54
CA ARG A 150 -13.97 -19.75 -11.67
C ARG A 150 -14.16 -18.34 -11.13
N GLN A 151 -13.10 -17.53 -11.05
CA GLN A 151 -13.14 -16.13 -10.62
C GLN A 151 -14.11 -15.31 -11.48
N LEU A 152 -14.19 -15.61 -12.78
CA LEU A 152 -15.12 -14.93 -13.69
C LEU A 152 -16.59 -15.09 -13.29
N VAL A 153 -16.95 -16.26 -12.76
CA VAL A 153 -18.30 -16.57 -12.29
C VAL A 153 -18.53 -15.91 -10.93
N PHE A 154 -17.58 -16.06 -10.01
CA PHE A 154 -17.59 -15.39 -8.70
C PHE A 154 -17.83 -13.88 -8.83
N ASP A 155 -17.04 -13.19 -9.64
CA ASP A 155 -17.16 -11.74 -9.83
C ASP A 155 -18.53 -11.35 -10.44
N ALA A 156 -19.13 -12.23 -11.25
CA ALA A 156 -20.44 -11.99 -11.86
C ALA A 156 -21.57 -12.13 -10.83
N ASP A 157 -21.48 -13.11 -9.94
CA ASP A 157 -22.44 -13.30 -8.85
C ASP A 157 -22.33 -12.17 -7.81
N ALA A 158 -21.10 -11.75 -7.48
CA ALA A 158 -20.86 -10.57 -6.66
C ALA A 158 -21.50 -9.30 -7.29
N LEU A 159 -21.33 -9.11 -8.59
CA LEU A 159 -21.98 -8.01 -9.33
C LEU A 159 -23.52 -8.09 -9.22
N GLN A 160 -24.09 -9.30 -9.34
CA GLN A 160 -25.53 -9.49 -9.19
C GLN A 160 -26.01 -9.10 -7.79
N ILE A 161 -25.30 -9.52 -6.73
CA ILE A 161 -25.64 -9.13 -5.35
C ILE A 161 -25.62 -7.61 -5.19
N MET A 162 -24.55 -6.95 -5.64
CA MET A 162 -24.40 -5.50 -5.49
C MET A 162 -25.44 -4.70 -6.28
N THR A 163 -25.69 -5.09 -7.54
CA THR A 163 -26.68 -4.41 -8.39
C THR A 163 -28.13 -4.67 -7.94
N ALA A 164 -28.44 -5.86 -7.42
CA ALA A 164 -29.73 -6.15 -6.81
C ALA A 164 -29.98 -5.31 -5.55
N ALA A 165 -28.92 -4.92 -4.85
CA ALA A 165 -28.98 -3.98 -3.73
C ALA A 165 -29.05 -2.50 -4.16
N GLY A 166 -29.08 -2.21 -5.47
CA GLY A 166 -29.18 -0.86 -6.02
C GLY A 166 -27.85 -0.10 -6.07
N LEU A 167 -26.70 -0.80 -5.95
CA LEU A 167 -25.39 -0.15 -6.01
C LEU A 167 -24.90 0.00 -7.45
N GLY A 168 -24.26 1.13 -7.72
CA GLY A 168 -23.55 1.38 -8.97
C GLY A 168 -22.14 0.80 -8.92
N VAL A 169 -21.83 -0.14 -9.82
CA VAL A 169 -20.61 -0.96 -9.77
C VAL A 169 -19.85 -0.92 -11.09
N GLU A 170 -18.53 -0.86 -11.02
CA GLU A 170 -17.65 -1.15 -12.14
C GLU A 170 -17.03 -2.54 -12.02
N ARG A 171 -16.96 -3.28 -13.13
CA ARG A 171 -16.22 -4.53 -13.21
C ARG A 171 -15.46 -4.58 -14.53
N ARG A 172 -14.13 -4.71 -14.46
CA ARG A 172 -13.24 -4.84 -15.65
C ARG A 172 -13.49 -3.75 -16.71
N GLY A 173 -13.67 -2.50 -16.26
CA GLY A 173 -13.95 -1.34 -17.11
C GLY A 173 -15.40 -1.24 -17.64
N ILE A 174 -16.25 -2.22 -17.34
CA ILE A 174 -17.69 -2.16 -17.66
C ILE A 174 -18.43 -1.54 -16.49
N ARG A 175 -19.21 -0.50 -16.78
CA ARG A 175 -19.93 0.30 -15.77
C ARG A 175 -21.41 -0.08 -15.71
N TYR A 176 -21.88 -0.37 -14.51
CA TYR A 176 -23.26 -0.68 -14.17
C TYR A 176 -23.77 0.40 -13.22
N PRO A 177 -24.31 1.53 -13.73
CA PRO A 177 -24.74 2.62 -12.88
C PRO A 177 -25.99 2.27 -12.06
N ASP A 178 -26.13 2.90 -10.90
CA ASP A 178 -27.37 2.85 -10.11
C ASP A 178 -28.52 3.67 -10.74
N ASP A 179 -29.67 3.71 -10.04
CA ASP A 179 -30.85 4.49 -10.46
C ASP A 179 -30.60 6.01 -10.57
N THR A 180 -29.49 6.51 -10.00
CA THR A 180 -29.07 7.91 -10.08
C THR A 180 -27.98 8.15 -11.13
N GLY A 181 -27.55 7.10 -11.85
CA GLY A 181 -26.50 7.18 -12.87
C GLY A 181 -25.07 7.10 -12.30
N LYS A 182 -24.91 6.82 -11.01
CA LYS A 182 -23.61 6.81 -10.34
C LYS A 182 -22.98 5.42 -10.36
N VAL A 183 -21.65 5.40 -10.24
CA VAL A 183 -20.85 4.20 -10.00
C VAL A 183 -19.91 4.56 -8.86
N GLU A 184 -20.09 3.94 -7.71
CA GLU A 184 -19.39 4.29 -6.46
C GLU A 184 -18.54 3.12 -5.92
N TYR A 185 -18.69 1.94 -6.53
CA TYR A 185 -17.99 0.72 -6.14
C TYR A 185 -17.34 0.04 -7.35
N ARG A 186 -16.37 -0.84 -7.08
CA ARG A 186 -15.75 -1.70 -8.08
C ARG A 186 -15.56 -3.11 -7.56
N ILE A 187 -15.58 -4.05 -8.50
CA ILE A 187 -15.10 -5.42 -8.34
C ILE A 187 -13.77 -5.49 -9.07
N ASP A 188 -12.70 -5.63 -8.32
CA ASP A 188 -11.31 -5.54 -8.76
C ASP A 188 -10.61 -6.90 -8.63
N PRO A 189 -10.76 -7.79 -9.63
CA PRO A 189 -10.09 -9.08 -9.64
C PRO A 189 -8.58 -8.92 -9.93
N THR A 190 -7.77 -9.62 -9.14
CA THR A 190 -6.33 -9.79 -9.32
C THR A 190 -6.00 -11.24 -9.68
N VAL A 191 -4.71 -11.58 -9.75
CA VAL A 191 -4.25 -12.95 -10.05
C VAL A 191 -4.61 -13.93 -8.93
N ILE A 192 -4.73 -13.48 -7.68
CA ILE A 192 -4.92 -14.35 -6.50
C ILE A 192 -6.04 -13.89 -5.56
N SER A 193 -6.79 -12.86 -5.91
CA SER A 193 -7.89 -12.35 -5.09
C SER A 193 -8.91 -11.57 -5.93
N THR A 194 -10.07 -11.32 -5.37
CA THR A 194 -10.99 -10.29 -5.85
C THR A 194 -11.32 -9.36 -4.69
N ASP A 195 -11.01 -8.07 -4.83
CA ASP A 195 -11.44 -7.02 -3.91
C ASP A 195 -12.77 -6.42 -4.39
N ILE A 196 -13.71 -6.20 -3.47
CA ILE A 196 -14.98 -5.51 -3.69
C ILE A 196 -15.02 -4.31 -2.77
N GLU A 197 -14.93 -3.12 -3.36
CA GLU A 197 -14.52 -1.93 -2.63
C GLU A 197 -15.09 -0.64 -3.24
N SER A 198 -15.07 0.47 -2.50
CA SER A 198 -15.39 1.78 -3.07
C SER A 198 -14.39 2.16 -4.17
N ASN A 199 -14.87 2.73 -5.27
CA ASN A 199 -14.00 3.20 -6.35
C ASN A 199 -13.10 4.39 -5.98
N ARG A 200 -13.39 5.03 -4.83
CA ARG A 200 -12.58 6.11 -4.25
C ARG A 200 -11.32 5.60 -3.55
N LEU A 201 -11.24 4.30 -3.27
CA LEU A 201 -10.09 3.69 -2.61
C LEU A 201 -8.90 3.60 -3.56
N GLY A 202 -7.72 3.87 -3.04
CA GLY A 202 -6.50 3.92 -3.84
C GLY A 202 -5.28 4.37 -3.03
N LYS A 203 -4.10 4.10 -3.60
CA LYS A 203 -2.84 4.50 -2.98
C LYS A 203 -2.62 6.01 -2.98
N ASP A 204 -3.25 6.73 -3.91
CA ASP A 204 -3.38 8.19 -3.94
C ASP A 204 -4.19 8.73 -2.75
N LEU A 205 -5.37 8.17 -2.46
CA LEU A 205 -6.15 8.53 -1.27
C LEU A 205 -5.34 8.26 0.01
N GLY A 206 -4.61 7.15 0.04
CA GLY A 206 -3.72 6.84 1.16
C GLY A 206 -2.60 7.86 1.34
N ALA A 207 -1.99 8.34 0.24
CA ALA A 207 -0.97 9.39 0.27
C ALA A 207 -1.54 10.72 0.78
N GLN A 208 -2.71 11.13 0.27
CA GLN A 208 -3.44 12.31 0.76
C GLN A 208 -3.64 12.25 2.27
N ARG A 209 -4.25 11.16 2.75
CA ARG A 209 -4.60 10.97 4.15
C ARG A 209 -3.37 11.00 5.05
N ALA A 210 -2.28 10.38 4.61
CA ALA A 210 -1.03 10.39 5.35
C ALA A 210 -0.44 11.80 5.49
N VAL A 211 -0.43 12.59 4.43
CA VAL A 211 0.05 13.98 4.46
C VAL A 211 -0.82 14.85 5.37
N GLU A 212 -2.14 14.69 5.33
CA GLU A 212 -3.07 15.40 6.23
C GLU A 212 -2.81 15.05 7.71
N LEU A 213 -2.69 13.76 8.04
CA LEU A 213 -2.43 13.28 9.41
C LEU A 213 -1.07 13.74 9.93
N LEU A 214 -0.03 13.66 9.11
CA LEU A 214 1.28 14.17 9.45
C LEU A 214 1.24 15.69 9.63
N GLY A 215 0.56 16.43 8.74
CA GLY A 215 0.49 17.88 8.79
C GLY A 215 -0.22 18.40 10.05
N ALA A 216 -1.19 17.64 10.56
CA ALA A 216 -1.86 17.94 11.82
C ALA A 216 -0.93 17.80 13.05
N THR A 217 0.18 17.06 12.94
CA THR A 217 1.10 16.75 14.05
C THR A 217 2.47 17.42 13.93
N GLY A 218 2.80 18.02 12.78
CA GLY A 218 4.06 18.75 12.61
C GLY A 218 4.35 19.13 11.16
N ALA A 219 5.51 19.77 10.96
CA ALA A 219 5.95 20.16 9.62
C ALA A 219 6.06 18.95 8.67
N ILE A 220 5.67 19.19 7.41
CA ILE A 220 5.71 18.21 6.33
C ILE A 220 6.99 18.42 5.50
N PRO A 221 7.75 17.36 5.18
CA PRO A 221 8.90 17.47 4.30
C PRO A 221 8.47 17.84 2.88
N GLN A 222 9.32 18.60 2.18
CA GLN A 222 9.12 18.89 0.75
C GLN A 222 9.56 17.73 -0.14
N ARG A 223 10.57 16.96 0.31
CA ARG A 223 11.10 15.81 -0.39
C ARG A 223 10.46 14.52 0.11
N TRP A 224 9.98 13.70 -0.81
CA TRP A 224 9.33 12.42 -0.54
C TRP A 224 9.95 11.29 -1.36
N ARG A 225 10.03 10.12 -0.76
CA ARG A 225 10.36 8.89 -1.46
C ARG A 225 9.26 7.87 -1.25
N THR A 226 8.90 7.23 -2.34
CA THR A 226 7.88 6.18 -2.34
C THR A 226 8.51 4.87 -2.77
N VAL A 227 8.00 3.75 -2.27
CA VAL A 227 8.47 2.41 -2.66
C VAL A 227 7.26 1.52 -2.89
N GLY A 228 7.26 0.76 -3.98
CA GLY A 228 6.19 -0.17 -4.29
C GLY A 228 6.63 -1.29 -5.22
N ASP A 229 5.86 -2.37 -5.23
CA ASP A 229 6.08 -3.53 -6.08
C ASP A 229 5.05 -3.61 -7.22
N SER A 230 3.93 -2.90 -7.09
CA SER A 230 2.81 -2.95 -8.03
C SER A 230 2.68 -1.67 -8.83
N ARG A 231 1.93 -1.74 -9.94
CA ARG A 231 1.64 -0.54 -10.74
C ARG A 231 0.74 0.45 -9.99
N SER A 232 -0.13 -0.04 -9.09
CA SER A 232 -0.96 0.82 -8.25
C SER A 232 -0.16 1.67 -7.26
N ASP A 233 1.04 1.25 -6.89
CA ASP A 233 1.86 1.99 -5.93
C ASP A 233 2.39 3.31 -6.50
N TYR A 234 2.49 3.43 -7.82
CA TYR A 234 2.83 4.70 -8.47
C TYR A 234 1.81 5.81 -8.17
N ALA A 235 0.56 5.47 -7.84
CA ALA A 235 -0.45 6.46 -7.49
C ALA A 235 -0.07 7.24 -6.21
N MET A 236 0.79 6.68 -5.35
CA MET A 236 1.39 7.42 -4.23
C MET A 236 2.27 8.58 -4.71
N ALA A 237 3.18 8.28 -5.64
CA ALA A 237 4.11 9.24 -6.19
C ALA A 237 3.43 10.24 -7.12
N ASP A 238 2.45 9.78 -7.90
CA ASP A 238 1.62 10.64 -8.75
C ASP A 238 0.91 11.70 -7.92
N TRP A 239 0.23 11.30 -6.83
CA TRP A 239 -0.45 12.22 -5.95
C TRP A 239 0.53 13.26 -5.35
N LEU A 240 1.69 12.83 -4.86
CA LEU A 240 2.71 13.74 -4.31
C LEU A 240 3.22 14.72 -5.37
N PHE A 241 3.51 14.25 -6.58
CA PHE A 241 3.98 15.08 -7.69
C PHE A 241 2.95 16.13 -8.10
N GLU A 242 1.68 15.73 -8.25
CA GLU A 242 0.56 16.62 -8.60
C GLU A 242 0.33 17.71 -7.54
N HIS A 243 0.72 17.44 -6.29
CA HIS A 243 0.67 18.39 -5.18
C HIS A 243 2.00 19.12 -4.93
N ALA A 244 2.89 19.13 -5.93
CA ALA A 244 4.14 19.89 -6.00
C ALA A 244 5.21 19.50 -4.96
N TYR A 245 5.22 18.25 -4.50
CA TYR A 245 6.32 17.69 -3.72
C TYR A 245 7.49 17.22 -4.63
N ASP A 246 8.72 17.28 -4.11
CA ASP A 246 9.89 16.67 -4.74
C ASP A 246 9.86 15.15 -4.48
N VAL A 247 9.46 14.38 -5.49
CA VAL A 247 9.23 12.93 -5.34
C VAL A 247 10.14 12.10 -6.24
N ALA A 248 10.57 10.94 -5.73
CA ALA A 248 11.02 9.83 -6.55
C ALA A 248 10.35 8.53 -6.09
N HIS A 249 10.14 7.60 -7.02
CA HIS A 249 9.54 6.30 -6.76
C HIS A 249 10.59 5.20 -6.92
N VAL A 250 10.72 4.32 -5.95
CA VAL A 250 11.53 3.10 -6.06
C VAL A 250 10.61 1.97 -6.51
N ASP A 251 10.89 1.41 -7.68
CA ASP A 251 10.22 0.23 -8.19
C ASP A 251 11.02 -1.02 -7.82
N VAL A 252 10.47 -1.87 -6.95
CA VAL A 252 11.13 -3.11 -6.52
C VAL A 252 10.82 -4.30 -7.43
N ARG A 253 10.10 -4.09 -8.55
CA ARG A 253 9.78 -5.09 -9.58
C ARG A 253 9.86 -4.49 -10.99
N PRO A 254 11.00 -3.91 -11.40
CA PRO A 254 11.11 -3.18 -12.66
C PRO A 254 10.94 -4.08 -13.90
N ALA A 255 11.15 -5.39 -13.76
CA ALA A 255 10.97 -6.37 -14.84
C ALA A 255 9.50 -6.48 -15.31
N ASP A 256 8.53 -6.09 -14.47
CA ASP A 256 7.11 -6.09 -14.81
C ASP A 256 6.69 -4.86 -15.64
N GLY A 257 7.65 -3.99 -15.97
CA GLY A 257 7.47 -2.82 -16.81
C GLY A 257 7.26 -1.55 -15.99
N VAL A 258 8.20 -0.63 -16.09
CA VAL A 258 8.15 0.69 -15.44
C VAL A 258 7.35 1.67 -16.31
N PRO A 259 6.28 2.31 -15.79
CA PRO A 259 5.55 3.33 -16.52
C PRO A 259 6.41 4.57 -16.79
N ASP A 260 6.12 5.28 -17.87
CA ASP A 260 6.69 6.61 -18.11
C ASP A 260 6.10 7.62 -17.11
N LYS A 261 6.97 8.32 -16.37
CA LYS A 261 6.59 9.20 -15.26
C LYS A 261 7.35 10.53 -15.33
N PRO A 262 6.71 11.64 -14.91
CA PRO A 262 7.34 12.97 -14.94
C PRO A 262 8.32 13.21 -13.78
N TYR A 263 8.53 12.20 -12.93
CA TYR A 263 9.44 12.21 -11.78
C TYR A 263 10.40 11.01 -11.86
N PRO A 264 11.54 11.06 -11.16
CA PRO A 264 12.51 9.97 -11.16
C PRO A 264 11.92 8.65 -10.65
N VAL A 265 12.20 7.57 -11.39
CA VAL A 265 12.00 6.21 -10.93
C VAL A 265 13.36 5.57 -10.66
N LEU A 266 13.54 5.02 -9.48
CA LEU A 266 14.75 4.35 -9.03
C LEU A 266 14.54 2.83 -9.05
N VAL A 267 15.60 2.11 -9.37
CA VAL A 267 15.65 0.64 -9.35
C VAL A 267 16.91 0.16 -8.65
N VAL A 268 16.91 -1.07 -8.17
CA VAL A 268 18.06 -1.68 -7.50
C VAL A 268 18.60 -2.84 -8.34
N ASP A 269 19.85 -2.72 -8.78
CA ASP A 269 20.51 -3.66 -9.66
C ASP A 269 20.56 -5.06 -9.03
N GLY A 270 19.96 -6.04 -9.72
CA GLY A 270 19.99 -7.44 -9.31
C GLY A 270 19.19 -7.77 -8.05
N LYS A 271 18.39 -6.84 -7.51
CA LYS A 271 17.52 -7.06 -6.34
C LYS A 271 16.07 -6.72 -6.65
N ILE A 272 15.15 -7.40 -6.00
CA ILE A 272 13.70 -7.16 -6.09
C ILE A 272 13.06 -7.27 -4.71
N HIS A 273 11.79 -6.89 -4.60
CA HIS A 273 10.99 -7.00 -3.38
C HIS A 273 11.73 -6.42 -2.14
N ASP A 274 11.85 -7.23 -1.08
CA ASP A 274 12.36 -6.83 0.23
C ASP A 274 13.88 -6.68 0.22
N GLU A 275 14.60 -7.37 -0.66
CA GLU A 275 16.04 -7.13 -0.85
C GLU A 275 16.31 -5.74 -1.46
N ALA A 276 15.49 -5.31 -2.42
CA ALA A 276 15.55 -3.96 -2.98
C ALA A 276 15.09 -2.92 -1.96
N GLY A 277 14.01 -3.20 -1.23
CA GLY A 277 13.52 -2.38 -0.12
C GLY A 277 14.58 -2.15 0.96
N ALA A 278 15.26 -3.20 1.41
CA ALA A 278 16.36 -3.12 2.36
C ALA A 278 17.50 -2.24 1.85
N ALA A 279 17.89 -2.40 0.57
CA ALA A 279 18.97 -1.62 -0.02
C ALA A 279 18.66 -0.10 -0.04
N VAL A 280 17.43 0.29 -0.42
CA VAL A 280 17.07 1.71 -0.47
C VAL A 280 16.85 2.31 0.91
N LEU A 281 16.29 1.55 1.86
CA LEU A 281 16.14 2.00 3.25
C LEU A 281 17.51 2.27 3.88
N HIS A 282 18.46 1.35 3.70
CA HIS A 282 19.82 1.51 4.17
C HIS A 282 20.47 2.77 3.57
N ARG A 283 20.30 2.96 2.25
CA ARG A 283 20.82 4.14 1.57
C ARG A 283 20.24 5.44 2.12
N TRP A 284 18.96 5.47 2.44
CA TRP A 284 18.34 6.65 3.04
C TRP A 284 18.80 6.88 4.47
N THR A 285 19.07 5.83 5.24
CA THR A 285 19.71 5.96 6.55
C THR A 285 21.08 6.64 6.42
N GLU A 286 21.91 6.23 5.45
CA GLU A 286 23.20 6.87 5.15
C GLU A 286 23.03 8.34 4.74
N LEU A 287 22.06 8.63 3.86
CA LEU A 287 21.77 9.99 3.38
C LEU A 287 21.30 10.92 4.49
N VAL A 288 20.49 10.42 5.42
CA VAL A 288 20.02 11.20 6.57
C VAL A 288 21.15 11.44 7.57
N ALA A 289 22.10 10.51 7.69
CA ALA A 289 23.30 10.68 8.51
C ALA A 289 24.33 11.62 7.88
N ASP A 290 24.46 11.61 6.55
CA ASP A 290 25.34 12.46 5.75
C ASP A 290 24.65 12.88 4.46
N GLU A 291 24.16 14.13 4.42
CA GLU A 291 23.46 14.71 3.28
C GLU A 291 24.31 14.81 1.99
N THR A 292 25.63 14.60 2.08
CA THR A 292 26.51 14.52 0.89
C THR A 292 26.46 13.17 0.20
N THR A 293 25.87 12.16 0.84
CA THR A 293 25.65 10.83 0.27
C THR A 293 24.69 10.92 -0.92
N PRO A 294 25.10 10.50 -2.15
CA PRO A 294 24.22 10.57 -3.30
C PRO A 294 23.13 9.52 -3.20
N GLU A 295 21.90 9.87 -3.53
CA GLU A 295 20.78 8.91 -3.49
C GLU A 295 20.92 7.76 -4.50
N VAL A 296 21.55 8.04 -5.65
CA VAL A 296 21.93 7.06 -6.67
C VAL A 296 23.37 6.61 -6.40
N GLY A 297 23.64 5.32 -6.60
CA GLY A 297 24.91 4.67 -6.25
C GLY A 297 24.67 3.35 -5.51
N ASP A 298 25.74 2.57 -5.32
CA ASP A 298 25.70 1.30 -4.57
C ASP A 298 24.63 0.31 -5.06
N GLY A 299 24.43 0.27 -6.39
CA GLY A 299 23.44 -0.57 -7.07
C GLY A 299 22.06 0.08 -7.22
N ILE A 300 21.83 1.28 -6.68
CA ILE A 300 20.60 2.05 -6.92
C ILE A 300 20.83 2.96 -8.14
N SER A 301 19.97 2.86 -9.15
CA SER A 301 20.09 3.60 -10.41
C SER A 301 18.76 4.22 -10.86
N LEU A 302 18.84 5.25 -11.69
CA LEU A 302 17.66 5.80 -12.37
C LEU A 302 17.20 4.84 -13.46
N HIS A 303 15.93 4.47 -13.45
CA HIS A 303 15.34 3.71 -14.54
C HIS A 303 15.47 4.49 -15.86
N GLY A 304 15.93 3.80 -16.91
CA GLY A 304 16.18 4.41 -18.22
C GLY A 304 17.52 5.14 -18.36
N ALA A 305 18.36 5.19 -17.33
CA ALA A 305 19.71 5.78 -17.43
C ALA A 305 20.76 4.87 -18.09
N SER A 306 20.41 3.63 -18.42
CA SER A 306 21.27 2.69 -19.15
C SER A 306 21.07 2.81 -20.67
N GLY A 307 21.75 3.79 -21.28
CA GLY A 307 21.75 3.90 -22.75
C GLY A 307 22.40 5.15 -23.34
N ASP A 308 23.62 5.51 -22.95
CA ASP A 308 24.49 6.32 -23.81
C ASP A 308 25.97 5.92 -23.64
N HIS A 309 26.29 4.74 -24.16
CA HIS A 309 27.65 4.37 -24.56
C HIS A 309 27.61 4.05 -26.05
N SER A 310 27.58 5.13 -26.85
CA SER A 310 27.94 5.11 -28.28
C SER A 310 29.41 5.46 -28.44
#